data_AF-A0A2E6WV09-F1
#
_entry.id   AF-A0A2E6WV09-F1
#
_cell.length_a   1.000
_cell.length_b   1.000
_cell.length_c   1.000
_cell.angle_alpha   90.00
_cell.angle_beta   90.00
_cell.angle_gamma   90.00
#
_symmetry.space_group_name_H-M   'P 1'
#
loop_
_entity.id
_entity.type
_entity.pdbx_description
1 polymer ?
#
loop_
_entity_poly.entity_id
_entity_poly.type
_entity_poly.pdbx_seq_one_letter_code
_entity_poly.pdbx_strand_id
1 'polypeptide(L)'
;MTMQETLTLLPEWLIWWFNWLVFAVAVLPLALLIWPQSRKVGVIAVAASILTGAAVYGMFRQMGYVKLLGLPHLLIWGPLAVYLFRKQAKDAMPIAARWIIRVILVTLLISLAFDVVDVLRYILGERTPLGSDA
;
A
#
# COMPACT_ATOMS: atom_id res chain seq x y z
N MET A 1 -22.31 -4.93 0.08
CA MET A 1 -21.23 -5.65 -0.63
C MET A 1 -20.04 -5.90 0.28
N THR A 2 -19.41 -7.05 0.14
CA THR A 2 -18.10 -7.35 0.74
C THR A 2 -16.99 -6.59 0.00
N MET A 3 -15.81 -6.46 0.62
CA MET A 3 -14.64 -5.87 -0.05
C MET A 3 -14.30 -6.64 -1.34
N GLN A 4 -14.42 -7.96 -1.32
CA GLN A 4 -14.14 -8.83 -2.47
C GLN A 4 -15.10 -8.55 -3.64
N GLU A 5 -16.40 -8.41 -3.36
CA GLU A 5 -17.42 -8.07 -4.35
C GLU A 5 -17.25 -6.65 -4.91
N THR A 6 -16.70 -5.74 -4.13
CA THR A 6 -16.48 -4.36 -4.61
C THR A 6 -15.28 -4.27 -5.55
N LEU A 7 -14.25 -5.07 -5.30
CA LEU A 7 -13.06 -5.13 -6.15
C LEU A 7 -13.36 -5.67 -7.55
N THR A 8 -14.40 -6.50 -7.72
CA THR A 8 -14.80 -7.01 -9.05
C THR A 8 -15.51 -5.96 -9.92
N LEU A 9 -15.92 -4.83 -9.33
CA LEU A 9 -16.48 -3.69 -10.06
C LEU A 9 -15.40 -2.77 -10.65
N LEU A 10 -14.13 -2.98 -10.28
CA LEU A 10 -13.02 -2.16 -10.75
C LEU A 10 -12.58 -2.58 -12.17
N PRO A 11 -12.01 -1.66 -12.96
CA PRO A 11 -11.39 -2.00 -14.24
C PRO A 11 -10.33 -3.09 -14.07
N GLU A 12 -10.22 -3.99 -15.04
CA GLU A 12 -9.36 -5.18 -14.95
C GLU A 12 -7.89 -4.83 -14.66
N TRP A 13 -7.36 -3.79 -15.31
CA TRP A 13 -5.98 -3.33 -15.09
C TRP A 13 -5.72 -2.92 -13.63
N LEU A 14 -6.74 -2.41 -12.93
CA LEU A 14 -6.63 -2.00 -11.53
C LEU A 14 -6.65 -3.22 -10.61
N ILE A 15 -7.36 -4.30 -10.97
CA ILE A 15 -7.30 -5.59 -10.28
C ILE A 15 -5.88 -6.19 -10.39
N TRP A 16 -5.30 -6.16 -11.60
CA TRP A 16 -3.92 -6.59 -11.82
C TRP A 16 -2.92 -5.75 -11.01
N TRP A 17 -3.09 -4.43 -11.01
CA TRP A 17 -2.28 -3.52 -10.19
C TRP A 17 -2.44 -3.79 -8.68
N PHE A 18 -3.66 -4.02 -8.21
CA PHE A 18 -3.93 -4.36 -6.82
C PHE A 18 -3.23 -5.67 -6.39
N ASN A 19 -3.30 -6.71 -7.22
CA ASN A 19 -2.60 -7.97 -6.95
C ASN A 19 -1.08 -7.78 -6.89
N TRP A 20 -0.53 -6.99 -7.82
CA TRP A 20 0.88 -6.59 -7.77
C TRP A 20 1.22 -5.82 -6.50
N LEU A 21 0.39 -4.86 -6.11
CA LEU A 21 0.56 -4.06 -4.90
C LEU A 21 0.60 -4.93 -3.65
N VAL A 22 -0.33 -5.88 -3.51
CA VAL A 22 -0.35 -6.83 -2.39
C VAL A 22 0.92 -7.66 -2.38
N PHE A 23 1.34 -8.21 -3.52
CA PHE A 23 2.59 -8.96 -3.60
C PHE A 23 3.80 -8.10 -3.23
N ALA A 24 3.97 -6.95 -3.85
CA ALA A 24 5.13 -6.09 -3.67
C ALA A 24 5.20 -5.51 -2.26
N VAL A 25 4.09 -5.09 -1.66
CA VAL A 25 4.11 -4.36 -0.39
C VAL A 25 3.88 -5.28 0.81
N ALA A 26 3.11 -6.36 0.70
CA ALA A 26 2.85 -7.27 1.83
C ALA A 26 3.72 -8.54 1.81
N VAL A 27 3.98 -9.13 0.62
CA VAL A 27 4.69 -10.41 0.52
C VAL A 27 6.20 -10.21 0.36
N LEU A 28 6.63 -9.37 -0.58
CA LEU A 28 8.04 -9.19 -0.90
C LEU A 28 8.91 -8.73 0.29
N PRO A 29 8.42 -7.91 1.26
CA PRO A 29 9.21 -7.58 2.44
C PRO A 29 9.57 -8.77 3.33
N LEU A 30 8.84 -9.89 3.25
CA LEU A 30 9.19 -11.12 3.96
C LEU A 30 10.55 -11.67 3.51
N ALA A 31 10.88 -11.50 2.22
CA ALA A 31 12.20 -11.91 1.70
C ALA A 31 13.35 -11.10 2.34
N LEU A 32 13.10 -9.88 2.81
CA LEU A 32 14.11 -9.08 3.51
C LEU A 32 14.47 -9.65 4.89
N LEU A 33 13.71 -10.61 5.41
CA LEU A 33 13.99 -11.26 6.70
C LEU A 33 15.11 -12.30 6.61
N ILE A 34 15.41 -12.78 5.40
CA ILE A 34 16.47 -13.76 5.10
C ILE A 34 17.83 -13.22 5.54
N TRP A 35 18.14 -11.97 5.21
CA TRP A 35 19.44 -11.37 5.52
C TRP A 35 19.39 -10.55 6.82
N PRO A 36 20.33 -10.77 7.77
CA PRO A 36 20.40 -9.98 9.00
C PRO A 36 20.46 -8.46 8.77
N GLN A 37 21.14 -8.03 7.71
CA GLN A 37 21.35 -6.62 7.36
C GLN A 37 20.07 -5.91 6.93
N SER A 38 19.10 -6.64 6.36
CA SER A 38 17.81 -6.09 5.91
C SER A 38 16.63 -6.44 6.82
N ARG A 39 16.81 -7.34 7.80
CA ARG A 39 15.72 -7.86 8.65
C ARG A 39 14.90 -6.76 9.32
N LYS A 40 15.57 -5.72 9.86
CA LYS A 40 14.87 -4.56 10.46
C LYS A 40 13.99 -3.82 9.45
N VAL A 41 14.44 -3.69 8.19
CA VAL A 41 13.66 -3.08 7.11
C VAL A 41 12.45 -3.94 6.77
N GLY A 42 12.65 -5.26 6.65
CA GLY A 42 11.57 -6.22 6.41
C GLY A 42 10.50 -6.17 7.50
N VAL A 43 10.89 -6.23 8.77
CA VAL A 43 9.94 -6.18 9.91
C VAL A 43 9.12 -4.89 9.89
N ILE A 44 9.76 -3.73 9.66
CA ILE A 44 9.05 -2.44 9.62
C ILE A 44 8.06 -2.41 8.45
N ALA A 45 8.45 -2.88 7.27
CA ALA A 45 7.58 -2.91 6.10
C ALA A 45 6.38 -3.87 6.26
N VAL A 46 6.60 -5.05 6.86
CA VAL A 46 5.52 -6.00 7.18
C VAL A 46 4.56 -5.39 8.22
N ALA A 47 5.10 -4.82 9.29
CA ALA A 47 4.28 -4.18 10.33
C ALA A 47 3.45 -3.02 9.77
N ALA A 48 4.04 -2.18 8.91
CA ALA A 48 3.33 -1.12 8.22
C ALA A 48 2.21 -1.65 7.31
N SER A 49 2.45 -2.76 6.62
CA SER A 49 1.43 -3.41 5.76
C SER A 49 0.24 -3.92 6.55
N ILE A 50 0.50 -4.61 7.67
CA ILE A 50 -0.55 -5.09 8.58
C ILE A 50 -1.35 -3.91 9.15
N LEU A 51 -0.65 -2.88 9.64
CA LEU A 51 -1.29 -1.69 10.21
C LEU A 51 -2.16 -0.97 9.18
N THR A 52 -1.67 -0.83 7.95
CA THR A 52 -2.41 -0.17 6.87
C THR A 52 -3.64 -0.97 6.48
N GLY A 53 -3.50 -2.29 6.28
CA GLY A 53 -4.64 -3.17 5.97
C GLY A 53 -5.71 -3.15 7.05
N ALA A 54 -5.31 -3.18 8.33
CA ALA A 54 -6.24 -3.08 9.45
C ALA A 54 -6.99 -1.74 9.48
N ALA A 55 -6.29 -0.62 9.24
CA ALA A 55 -6.88 0.70 9.19
C ALA A 55 -7.86 0.86 8.01
N VAL A 56 -7.47 0.43 6.81
CA VAL A 56 -8.34 0.46 5.62
C VAL A 56 -9.57 -0.41 5.83
N TYR A 57 -9.41 -1.63 6.34
CA TYR A 57 -10.54 -2.52 6.63
C TYR A 57 -11.49 -1.92 7.67
N GLY A 58 -10.95 -1.33 8.74
CA GLY A 58 -11.74 -0.65 9.78
C GLY A 58 -12.56 0.51 9.22
N MET A 59 -11.99 1.31 8.32
CA MET A 59 -12.70 2.40 7.63
C MET A 59 -13.75 1.87 6.65
N PHE A 60 -13.43 0.86 5.84
CA PHE A 60 -14.35 0.25 4.89
C PHE A 60 -15.60 -0.28 5.60
N ARG A 61 -15.44 -0.88 6.78
CA ARG A 61 -16.57 -1.37 7.59
C ARG A 61 -17.53 -0.28 8.06
N GLN A 62 -17.08 0.97 8.14
CA GLN A 62 -17.88 2.11 8.61
C GLN A 62 -18.45 2.93 7.45
N MET A 63 -17.73 3.02 6.35
CA MET A 63 -18.00 3.98 5.26
C MET A 63 -18.25 3.33 3.90
N GLY A 64 -18.02 2.03 3.74
CA GLY A 64 -18.00 1.36 2.44
C GLY A 64 -16.76 1.72 1.61
N TYR A 65 -16.78 1.41 0.31
CA TYR A 65 -15.68 1.69 -0.61
C TYR A 65 -15.70 3.15 -1.08
N VAL A 66 -15.21 4.06 -0.24
CA VAL A 66 -15.09 5.49 -0.56
C VAL A 66 -13.64 5.86 -0.88
N LYS A 67 -13.44 6.94 -1.62
CA LYS A 67 -12.10 7.44 -1.97
C LYS A 67 -11.24 7.82 -0.76
N LEU A 68 -11.86 8.15 0.38
CA LEU A 68 -11.13 8.40 1.63
C LEU A 68 -10.37 7.17 2.16
N LEU A 69 -10.65 5.96 1.66
CA LEU A 69 -9.88 4.76 2.02
C LEU A 69 -8.41 4.83 1.60
N GLY A 70 -8.00 5.80 0.77
CA GLY A 70 -6.59 6.10 0.50
C GLY A 70 -5.86 6.76 1.69
N LEU A 71 -6.58 7.33 2.66
CA LEU A 71 -5.99 8.09 3.76
C LEU A 71 -5.03 7.27 4.65
N PRO A 72 -5.37 6.04 5.10
CA PRO A 72 -4.42 5.20 5.84
C PRO A 72 -3.12 4.95 5.08
N HIS A 73 -3.16 4.78 3.76
CA HIS A 73 -1.95 4.65 2.95
C HIS A 73 -1.11 5.91 3.05
N LEU A 74 -1.68 7.12 2.86
CA LEU A 74 -0.91 8.35 2.98
C LEU A 74 -0.20 8.49 4.34
N LEU A 75 -0.92 8.20 5.43
CA LEU A 75 -0.43 8.37 6.79
C LEU A 75 0.65 7.34 7.19
N ILE A 76 0.54 6.10 6.70
CA ILE A 76 1.43 5.00 7.10
C ILE A 76 2.52 4.78 6.06
N TRP A 77 2.16 4.73 4.77
CA TRP A 77 3.08 4.51 3.68
C TRP A 77 3.93 5.73 3.36
N GLY A 78 3.47 6.96 3.61
CA GLY A 78 4.28 8.16 3.44
C GLY A 78 5.59 8.11 4.25
N PRO A 79 5.51 7.95 5.59
CA PRO A 79 6.70 7.75 6.43
C PRO A 79 7.51 6.51 6.05
N LEU A 80 6.85 5.40 5.67
CA LEU A 80 7.54 4.18 5.23
C LEU A 80 8.34 4.43 3.95
N ALA A 81 7.80 5.12 2.96
CA ALA A 81 8.48 5.44 1.71
C ALA A 81 9.74 6.27 1.96
N VAL A 82 9.66 7.30 2.82
CA VAL A 82 10.82 8.09 3.25
C VAL A 82 11.87 7.20 3.94
N TYR A 83 11.43 6.29 4.80
CA TYR A 83 12.32 5.33 5.47
C TYR A 83 13.03 4.41 4.46
N LEU A 84 12.30 3.80 3.53
CA LEU A 84 12.85 2.91 2.51
C LEU A 84 13.80 3.65 1.55
N PHE A 85 13.46 4.88 1.16
CA PHE A 85 14.32 5.73 0.35
C PHE A 85 15.69 5.96 1.02
N ARG A 86 15.72 6.16 2.34
CA ARG A 86 16.98 6.31 3.10
C ARG A 86 17.75 5.00 3.27
N LYS A 87 17.12 3.84 3.06
CA LYS A 87 17.74 2.51 3.24
C LYS A 87 18.22 1.89 1.93
N GLN A 88 17.63 2.23 0.79
CA GLN A 88 17.94 1.59 -0.49
C GLN A 88 19.39 1.75 -0.99
N ALA A 89 20.12 2.76 -0.50
CA ALA A 89 21.50 3.06 -0.91
C ALA A 89 22.55 2.65 0.14
N LYS A 90 22.19 1.90 1.18
CA LYS A 90 23.18 1.45 2.18
C LYS A 90 23.97 0.26 1.68
N ASP A 91 25.28 0.46 1.48
CA ASP A 91 26.20 -0.54 0.90
C ASP A 91 26.32 -1.83 1.70
N ALA A 92 26.03 -1.79 3.00
CA ALA A 92 26.08 -2.95 3.89
C ALA A 92 25.01 -4.03 3.59
N MET A 93 24.01 -3.75 2.74
CA MET A 93 22.97 -4.72 2.38
C MET A 93 23.32 -5.51 1.11
N PRO A 94 22.95 -6.80 1.04
CA PRO A 94 23.04 -7.57 -0.20
C PRO A 94 22.34 -6.88 -1.38
N ILE A 95 22.90 -7.02 -2.58
CA ILE A 95 22.36 -6.40 -3.80
C ILE A 95 20.89 -6.79 -4.01
N ALA A 96 20.54 -8.05 -3.80
CA ALA A 96 19.16 -8.55 -3.89
C ALA A 96 18.21 -7.81 -2.92
N ALA A 97 18.59 -7.64 -1.66
CA ALA A 97 17.80 -6.91 -0.67
C ALA A 97 17.60 -5.43 -1.07
N ARG A 98 18.64 -4.78 -1.63
CA ARG A 98 18.52 -3.40 -2.13
C ARG A 98 17.55 -3.28 -3.29
N TRP A 99 17.56 -4.22 -4.23
CA TRP A 99 16.60 -4.25 -5.33
C TRP A 99 15.17 -4.49 -4.85
N ILE A 100 14.98 -5.41 -3.90
CA ILE A 100 13.67 -5.63 -3.27
C ILE A 100 13.15 -4.33 -2.64
N ILE A 101 13.97 -3.63 -1.86
CA ILE A 101 13.60 -2.33 -1.26
C ILE A 101 13.19 -1.32 -2.33
N ARG A 102 13.91 -1.25 -3.46
CA ARG A 102 13.59 -0.34 -4.58
C ARG A 102 12.26 -0.69 -5.24
N VAL A 103 11.99 -1.98 -5.46
CA VAL A 103 10.71 -2.44 -6.04
C VAL A 103 9.54 -2.08 -5.12
N ILE A 104 9.69 -2.34 -3.81
CA ILE A 104 8.69 -1.96 -2.80
C ILE A 104 8.47 -0.44 -2.84
N LEU A 105 9.57 0.34 -2.83
CA LEU A 105 9.51 1.80 -2.81
C LEU A 105 8.83 2.37 -4.05
N VAL A 106 9.19 1.93 -5.26
CA VAL A 106 8.58 2.41 -6.51
C VAL A 106 7.09 2.08 -6.54
N THR A 107 6.73 0.85 -6.15
CA THR A 107 5.32 0.44 -6.09
C THR A 107 4.54 1.29 -5.08
N LEU A 108 5.10 1.53 -3.89
CA LEU A 108 4.52 2.43 -2.89
C LEU A 108 4.31 3.85 -3.41
N LEU A 109 5.30 4.42 -4.10
CA LEU A 109 5.22 5.79 -4.62
C LEU A 109 4.14 5.94 -5.71
N ILE A 110 3.99 4.95 -6.59
CA ILE A 110 2.93 4.95 -7.60
C ILE A 110 1.56 4.89 -6.92
N SER A 111 1.37 3.99 -5.95
CA SER A 111 0.10 3.88 -5.23
C SER A 111 -0.21 5.13 -4.40
N LEU A 112 0.78 5.70 -3.72
CA LEU A 112 0.61 6.95 -2.98
C LEU A 112 0.13 8.10 -3.87
N ALA A 113 0.55 8.15 -5.14
CA ALA A 113 0.04 9.15 -6.08
C ALA A 113 -1.47 8.97 -6.35
N PHE A 114 -1.94 7.72 -6.49
CA PHE A 114 -3.37 7.43 -6.60
C PHE A 114 -4.11 7.78 -5.30
N ASP A 115 -3.56 7.41 -4.15
CA ASP A 115 -4.16 7.72 -2.84
C ASP A 115 -4.32 9.23 -2.61
N VAL A 116 -3.34 10.04 -3.03
CA VAL A 116 -3.45 11.51 -2.96
C VAL A 116 -4.62 12.01 -3.80
N VAL A 117 -4.73 11.54 -5.04
CA VAL A 117 -5.82 11.95 -5.95
C VAL A 117 -7.18 11.55 -5.39
N ASP A 118 -7.30 10.34 -4.86
CA ASP A 118 -8.56 9.85 -4.27
C ASP A 118 -8.95 10.64 -3.02
N VAL A 119 -8.01 10.88 -2.10
CA VAL A 119 -8.28 11.69 -0.90
C VAL A 119 -8.67 13.12 -1.28
N LEU A 120 -8.00 13.73 -2.25
CA LEU A 120 -8.36 15.06 -2.74
C LEU A 120 -9.76 15.08 -3.34
N ARG A 121 -10.11 14.12 -4.19
CA ARG A 121 -11.46 14.00 -4.77
C ARG A 121 -12.53 13.83 -3.70
N TYR A 122 -12.26 13.04 -2.67
CA TYR A 122 -13.18 12.87 -1.54
C TYR A 122 -13.42 14.20 -0.80
N ILE A 123 -12.34 14.94 -0.52
CA ILE A 123 -12.42 16.25 0.15
C ILE A 123 -13.19 17.24 -0.72
N LEU A 124 -13.00 17.19 -2.05
CA LEU A 124 -13.69 18.02 -3.04
C LEU A 124 -15.16 17.63 -3.28
N GLY A 125 -15.64 16.54 -2.67
CA GLY A 125 -17.07 16.19 -2.63
C GLY A 125 -17.45 14.85 -3.25
N GLU A 126 -16.51 14.12 -3.86
CA GLU A 126 -16.77 12.76 -4.37
C GLU A 126 -16.82 11.73 -3.22
N ARG A 127 -17.92 11.74 -2.48
CA ARG A 127 -18.13 10.93 -1.27
C ARG A 127 -18.95 9.67 -1.49
N THR A 128 -19.51 9.50 -2.69
CA THR A 128 -20.34 8.35 -3.03
C THR A 128 -19.52 7.05 -2.97
N PRO A 129 -19.94 6.06 -2.18
CA PRO A 129 -19.29 4.76 -2.17
C PRO A 129 -19.47 4.04 -3.50
N LEU A 130 -18.43 3.35 -3.97
CA LEU A 130 -18.56 2.48 -5.13
C LEU A 130 -19.56 1.35 -4.81
N GLY A 131 -20.54 1.15 -5.70
CA GLY A 131 -21.60 0.15 -5.53
C GLY A 131 -22.77 0.60 -4.66
N SER A 132 -22.94 1.90 -4.37
CA SER A 132 -24.15 2.44 -3.71
C SER A 132 -25.41 2.43 -4.59
N ASP A 133 -25.23 2.27 -5.89
CA ASP A 133 -26.30 2.34 -6.90
C ASP A 133 -26.75 0.94 -7.37
N ALA A 134 -26.22 -0.12 -6.75
CA ALA A 134 -26.57 -1.53 -6.98
C ALA A 134 -27.44 -2.06 -5.83
#